data_AF-A0A2E6I812-F1
#
_entry.id   AF-A0A2E6I812-F1
#
_cell.length_a   1.000
_cell.length_b   1.000
_cell.length_c   1.000
_cell.angle_alpha   90.00
_cell.angle_beta   90.00
_cell.angle_gamma   90.00
#
_symmetry.space_group_name_H-M   'P 1'
#
loop_
_entity.id
_entity.type
_entity.pdbx_description
1 polymer ?
#
loop_
_entity_poly.entity_id
_entity_poly.type
_entity_poly.pdbx_seq_one_letter_code
_entity_poly.pdbx_strand_id
1 'polypeptide(L)'
;MSRIPAVLLQQFVGMSDYERTLAIDKISRELGIATSEVVSQLEEFQSGTLKPSNQEINRDPILGRESKFTTLDEGEGSPKYLQNTHKYRFSYDPSHSGKKRQSEIEQAIVCPNCNAALGIPSIRPISVKCPVCMHEATFES
;
A
#
# COMPACT_ATOMS: atom_id res chain seq x y z
N MET A 1 23.80 27.78 9.37
CA MET A 1 22.44 27.40 9.76
C MET A 1 21.56 27.46 8.52
N SER A 2 21.20 26.29 7.99
CA SER A 2 20.25 26.18 6.88
C SER A 2 18.86 26.56 7.40
N ARG A 3 18.35 27.70 6.93
CA ARG A 3 17.03 28.21 7.34
C ARG A 3 15.96 27.68 6.41
N ILE A 4 14.86 27.17 6.97
CA ILE A 4 13.69 26.75 6.20
C ILE A 4 13.01 28.01 5.65
N PRO A 5 12.61 28.04 4.37
CA PRO A 5 11.91 29.19 3.78
C PRO A 5 10.56 29.42 4.48
N ALA A 6 10.24 30.69 4.74
CA ALA A 6 9.00 31.10 5.42
C ALA A 6 7.72 30.59 4.73
N VAL A 7 7.76 30.41 3.40
CA VAL A 7 6.64 29.86 2.62
C VAL A 7 6.29 28.43 3.05
N LEU A 8 7.29 27.58 3.35
CA LEU A 8 7.05 26.21 3.80
C LEU A 8 6.54 26.19 5.25
N LEU A 9 7.05 27.08 6.11
CA LEU A 9 6.59 27.22 7.49
C LEU A 9 5.13 27.68 7.55
N GLN A 10 4.73 28.62 6.69
CA GLN A 10 3.35 29.06 6.55
C GLN A 10 2.41 27.92 6.13
N GLN A 11 2.87 27.02 5.25
CA GLN A 11 2.08 25.85 4.84
C GLN A 11 1.79 24.92 6.01
N PHE A 12 2.74 24.72 6.93
CA PHE A 12 2.54 23.86 8.10
C PHE A 12 1.46 24.36 9.07
N VAL A 13 1.25 25.68 9.13
CA VAL A 13 0.24 26.30 10.00
C VAL A 13 -1.19 25.98 9.54
N GLY A 14 -1.38 25.74 8.23
CA GLY A 14 -2.70 25.45 7.66
C GLY A 14 -3.09 23.97 7.61
N MET A 15 -2.20 23.03 7.98
CA MET A 15 -2.44 21.59 7.88
C MET A 15 -2.93 20.98 9.20
N SER A 16 -3.63 19.85 9.11
CA SER A 16 -4.00 19.05 10.27
C SER A 16 -2.76 18.49 10.99
N ASP A 17 -2.88 18.13 12.28
CA ASP A 17 -1.73 17.67 13.08
C ASP A 17 -1.00 16.46 12.47
N TYR A 18 -1.75 15.49 11.92
CA TYR A 18 -1.18 14.32 11.27
C TYR A 18 -0.41 14.69 9.98
N GLU A 19 -1.04 15.47 9.10
CA GLU A 19 -0.40 15.95 7.87
C GLU A 19 0.83 16.82 8.15
N ARG A 20 0.77 17.62 9.22
CA ARG A 20 1.89 18.42 9.70
C ARG A 20 3.09 17.54 10.04
N THR A 21 2.90 16.46 10.80
CA THR A 21 4.00 15.54 11.15
C THR A 21 4.63 14.87 9.92
N LEU A 22 3.80 14.44 8.97
CA LEU A 22 4.27 13.80 7.75
C LEU A 22 5.06 14.76 6.86
N ALA A 23 4.59 16.00 6.74
CA ALA A 23 5.25 17.02 5.94
C ALA A 23 6.56 17.51 6.58
N ILE A 24 6.64 17.54 7.92
CA ILE A 24 7.90 17.80 8.65
C ILE A 24 8.93 16.68 8.39
N ASP A 25 8.53 15.40 8.45
CA ASP A 25 9.44 14.28 8.14
C ASP A 25 9.96 14.36 6.70
N LYS A 26 9.09 14.73 5.76
CA LYS A 26 9.45 14.94 4.36
C LYS A 26 10.48 16.05 4.19
N ILE A 27 10.24 17.23 4.78
CA ILE A 27 11.14 18.39 4.65
C ILE A 27 12.46 18.17 5.39
N SER A 28 12.44 17.44 6.51
CA SER A 28 13.64 16.99 7.21
C SER A 28 14.57 16.19 6.29
N ARG A 29 14.00 15.26 5.51
CA ARG A 29 14.77 14.45 4.54
C ARG A 29 15.24 15.26 3.33
N GLU A 30 14.41 16.18 2.82
CA GLU A 30 14.75 16.99 1.64
C GLU A 30 15.86 18.01 1.93
N LEU A 31 15.83 18.65 3.10
CA LEU A 31 16.80 19.68 3.49
C LEU A 31 17.95 19.14 4.34
N GLY A 32 17.90 17.88 4.77
CA GLY A 32 18.92 17.26 5.62
C GLY A 32 18.98 17.84 7.04
N ILE A 33 17.85 18.36 7.54
CA ILE A 33 17.72 19.02 8.86
C ILE A 33 17.03 18.05 9.81
N ALA A 34 17.41 18.03 11.09
CA ALA A 34 16.72 17.22 12.11
C ALA A 34 15.27 17.68 12.31
N THR A 35 14.36 16.74 12.52
CA THR A 35 12.93 17.02 12.74
C THR A 35 12.67 17.96 13.92
N SER A 36 13.47 17.85 14.99
CA SER A 36 13.41 18.74 16.16
C SER A 36 13.70 20.20 15.82
N GLU A 37 14.63 20.43 14.89
CA GLU A 37 15.01 21.78 14.48
C GLU A 37 13.95 22.40 13.55
N VAL A 38 13.29 21.58 12.72
CA VAL A 38 12.14 22.01 11.92
C VAL A 38 10.98 22.48 12.81
N VAL A 39 10.73 21.76 13.92
CA VAL A 39 9.70 22.12 14.89
C VAL A 39 10.04 23.42 15.62
N SER A 40 11.29 23.59 16.08
CA SER A 40 11.75 24.85 16.71
C SER A 40 11.55 26.05 15.78
N GLN A 41 11.94 25.91 14.50
CA GLN A 41 11.77 26.99 13.52
C GLN A 41 10.29 27.29 13.21
N LEU A 42 9.41 26.29 13.29
CA LEU A 42 7.97 26.49 13.15
C LEU A 42 7.36 27.25 14.34
N GLU A 43 7.79 26.94 15.56
CA GLU A 43 7.36 27.64 16.78
C GLU A 43 7.89 29.08 16.83
N GLU A 44 9.13 29.30 16.41
CA GLU A 44 9.73 30.63 16.25
C GLU A 44 9.01 31.47 15.18
N PHE A 45 8.49 30.82 14.14
CA PHE A 45 7.70 31.47 13.10
C PHE A 45 6.28 31.83 13.59
N GLN A 46 5.62 30.93 14.33
CA GLN A 46 4.31 31.19 14.93
C GLN A 46 4.36 32.28 16.01
N SER A 47 5.46 32.38 16.76
CA SER A 47 5.66 33.41 17.79
C SER A 47 6.06 34.79 17.23
N GLY A 48 6.16 34.94 15.90
CA GLY A 48 6.35 36.23 15.23
C GLY A 48 7.76 36.81 15.32
N THR A 49 8.75 36.01 15.71
CA THR A 49 10.14 36.49 15.93
C THR A 49 10.95 36.57 14.63
N LEU A 50 10.48 35.96 13.54
CA LEU A 50 11.21 35.87 12.26
C LEU A 50 10.45 36.57 11.12
N LYS A 51 11.04 37.64 10.56
CA LYS A 51 10.56 38.29 9.34
C LYS A 51 10.76 37.35 8.12
N PRO A 52 9.80 37.27 7.20
CA PRO A 52 9.93 36.44 6.01
C PRO A 52 11.06 36.97 5.13
N SER A 53 12.15 36.23 5.04
CA SER A 53 13.16 36.45 4.01
C SER A 53 12.69 35.71 2.77
N ASN A 54 12.24 36.46 1.77
CA ASN A 54 12.02 35.96 0.40
C ASN A 54 13.38 35.67 -0.22
N GLN A 55 13.99 34.55 0.14
CA GLN A 55 14.96 33.92 -0.74
C GLN A 55 14.16 33.04 -1.69
N GLU A 56 14.01 33.53 -2.92
CA GLU A 56 13.52 32.72 -4.02
C GLU A 56 14.41 31.49 -4.12
N ILE A 57 13.84 30.35 -3.75
CA ILE A 57 14.41 29.07 -4.14
C ILE A 57 14.31 29.08 -5.66
N ASN A 58 15.45 29.25 -6.34
CA ASN A 58 15.62 28.80 -7.70
C ASN A 58 15.22 27.33 -7.70
N ARG A 59 13.94 27.07 -8.01
CA ARG A 59 13.48 25.74 -8.34
C ARG A 59 14.07 25.51 -9.70
N ASP A 60 15.25 24.88 -9.75
CA ASP A 60 15.73 24.26 -10.97
C ASP A 60 14.52 23.56 -11.61
N PRO A 61 14.24 23.83 -12.90
CA PRO A 61 13.12 23.21 -13.58
C PRO A 61 13.30 21.72 -13.41
N ILE A 62 12.27 21.08 -12.85
CA ILE A 62 12.17 19.65 -12.56
C ILE A 62 12.86 18.89 -13.68
N LEU A 63 14.14 18.54 -13.46
CA LEU A 63 14.86 17.63 -14.31
C LEU A 63 14.01 16.38 -14.26
N GLY A 64 13.59 15.90 -15.44
CA GLY A 64 12.64 14.81 -15.58
C GLY A 64 12.88 13.78 -14.48
N ARG A 65 11.81 13.37 -13.78
CA ARG A 65 11.88 12.26 -12.84
C ARG A 65 12.20 11.01 -13.66
N GLU A 66 13.47 10.84 -14.00
CA GLU A 66 13.99 9.63 -14.55
C GLU A 66 13.86 8.61 -13.42
N SER A 67 13.07 7.58 -13.67
CA SER A 67 13.02 6.44 -12.77
C SER A 67 14.45 5.94 -12.62
N LYS A 68 15.04 6.08 -11.42
CA LYS A 68 16.27 5.37 -11.04
C LYS A 68 16.07 3.85 -10.95
N PHE A 69 14.99 3.31 -11.52
CA PHE A 69 14.95 1.95 -12.00
C PHE A 69 15.83 1.90 -13.25
N THR A 70 17.14 1.95 -13.03
CA THR A 70 18.07 1.32 -13.95
C THR A 70 17.55 -0.10 -14.15
N THR A 71 17.33 -0.49 -15.40
CA THR A 71 17.25 -1.90 -15.78
C THR A 71 18.41 -2.59 -15.07
N LEU A 72 18.08 -3.41 -14.07
CA LEU A 72 19.04 -4.10 -13.23
C LEU A 72 19.99 -4.86 -14.15
N ASP A 73 21.24 -4.41 -14.19
CA ASP A 73 22.36 -5.20 -14.66
C ASP A 73 22.29 -6.52 -13.87
N GLU A 74 22.16 -7.64 -14.59
CA GLU A 74 22.16 -9.00 -14.03
C GLU A 74 23.57 -9.34 -13.52
N GLY A 75 24.05 -8.61 -12.51
CA GLY A 75 25.30 -8.90 -11.82
C GLY A 75 25.18 -10.19 -11.00
N GLU A 76 26.27 -10.95 -10.96
CA GLU A 76 26.41 -12.17 -10.15
C GLU A 76 26.13 -11.85 -8.66
N GLY A 77 24.96 -12.26 -8.18
CA GLY A 77 24.47 -11.98 -6.81
C GLY A 77 23.15 -11.21 -6.74
N SER A 78 22.62 -10.73 -7.87
CA SER A 78 21.27 -10.15 -7.92
C SER A 78 20.18 -11.22 -7.79
N PRO A 79 19.08 -10.96 -7.07
CA PRO A 79 17.97 -11.90 -6.97
C PRO A 79 17.35 -12.12 -8.36
N LYS A 80 17.23 -13.39 -8.77
CA LYS A 80 16.61 -13.73 -10.04
C LYS A 80 15.12 -13.41 -10.02
N TYR A 81 14.71 -12.37 -10.72
CA TYR A 81 13.31 -11.99 -10.84
C TYR A 81 12.57 -12.97 -11.75
N LEU A 82 11.57 -13.68 -11.21
CA LEU A 82 10.74 -14.58 -12.01
C LEU A 82 9.74 -13.75 -12.83
N GLN A 83 9.75 -13.95 -14.15
CA GLN A 83 8.85 -13.24 -15.08
C GLN A 83 7.36 -13.58 -14.86
N ASN A 84 7.05 -14.77 -14.33
CA ASN A 84 5.69 -15.25 -14.10
C ASN A 84 5.36 -15.45 -12.62
N THR A 85 5.48 -14.36 -11.82
CA THR A 85 5.17 -14.38 -10.38
C THR A 85 3.76 -14.87 -10.06
N HIS A 86 2.81 -14.73 -11.00
CA HIS A 86 1.41 -15.12 -10.79
C HIS A 86 1.19 -16.62 -10.65
N LYS A 87 2.06 -17.45 -11.24
CA LYS A 87 1.97 -18.92 -11.11
C LYS A 87 2.33 -19.40 -9.71
N TYR A 88 3.06 -18.58 -8.96
CA TYR A 88 3.51 -18.87 -7.59
C TYR A 88 2.63 -18.19 -6.54
N ARG A 89 1.56 -17.49 -6.95
CA ARG A 89 0.55 -17.01 -6.01
C ARG A 89 -0.27 -18.20 -5.53
N PHE A 90 -0.48 -18.26 -4.22
CA PHE A 90 -1.35 -19.28 -3.66
C PHE A 90 -2.76 -19.15 -4.22
N SER A 91 -3.39 -20.29 -4.53
CA SER A 91 -4.77 -20.32 -5.02
C SER A 91 -5.82 -20.05 -3.93
N TYR A 92 -5.41 -19.92 -2.66
CA TYR A 92 -6.29 -19.52 -1.58
C TYR A 92 -6.52 -18.01 -1.61
N ASP A 93 -7.75 -17.58 -1.38
CA ASP A 93 -8.11 -16.18 -1.23
C ASP A 93 -7.84 -15.74 0.23
N PRO A 94 -6.82 -14.89 0.50
CA PRO A 94 -6.45 -14.46 1.85
C PRO A 94 -7.42 -13.43 2.45
N SER A 95 -8.41 -12.96 1.69
CA SER A 95 -9.35 -11.96 2.17
C SER A 95 -10.18 -12.48 3.36
N HIS A 96 -10.67 -11.55 4.18
CA HIS A 96 -11.57 -11.88 5.29
C HIS A 96 -12.83 -12.62 4.82
N SER A 97 -13.35 -12.28 3.64
CA SER A 97 -14.48 -12.98 3.01
C SER A 97 -14.10 -14.37 2.49
N GLY A 98 -12.88 -14.58 1.99
CA GLY A 98 -12.33 -15.91 1.67
C GLY A 98 -12.25 -16.82 2.89
N LYS A 99 -11.71 -16.29 4.00
CA LYS A 99 -11.61 -17.04 5.26
C LYS A 99 -12.98 -17.43 5.84
N LYS A 100 -13.97 -16.54 5.76
CA LYS A 100 -15.35 -16.83 6.20
C LYS A 100 -16.00 -17.95 5.39
N ARG A 101 -15.88 -17.92 4.05
CA ARG A 101 -16.39 -18.99 3.18
C ARG A 101 -15.71 -20.34 3.46
N GLN A 102 -14.41 -20.33 3.74
CA GLN A 102 -13.68 -21.55 4.09
C GLN A 102 -14.11 -22.13 5.44
N SER A 103 -14.43 -21.29 6.43
CA SER A 103 -14.91 -21.76 7.74
C SER A 103 -16.34 -22.33 7.71
N GLU A 104 -17.15 -21.96 6.73
CA GLU A 104 -18.52 -22.48 6.56
C GLU A 104 -18.55 -23.86 5.88
N ILE A 105 -17.42 -24.34 5.37
CA ILE A 105 -17.30 -25.65 4.72
C ILE A 105 -17.02 -26.72 5.78
N GLU A 106 -17.97 -27.64 5.96
CA GLU A 106 -17.86 -28.73 6.94
C GLU A 106 -17.70 -30.11 6.29
N GLN A 107 -18.17 -30.27 5.05
CA GLN A 107 -18.17 -31.54 4.32
C GLN A 107 -17.53 -31.39 2.94
N ALA A 108 -16.96 -32.47 2.43
CA ALA A 108 -16.46 -32.56 1.06
C ALA A 108 -17.26 -33.62 0.28
N ILE A 109 -17.77 -33.25 -0.89
CA ILE A 109 -18.48 -34.12 -1.82
C ILE A 109 -17.81 -34.10 -3.20
N VAL A 110 -18.09 -35.09 -4.03
CA VAL A 110 -17.67 -35.10 -5.43
C VAL A 110 -18.83 -34.67 -6.33
N CYS A 111 -18.53 -33.82 -7.32
CA CYS A 111 -19.49 -33.46 -8.35
C CYS A 111 -19.84 -34.68 -9.21
N PRO A 112 -21.14 -34.99 -9.45
CA PRO A 112 -21.54 -36.17 -10.22
C PRO A 112 -21.15 -36.09 -11.71
N ASN A 113 -20.90 -34.90 -12.25
CA ASN A 113 -20.59 -34.71 -13.67
C ASN A 113 -19.08 -34.74 -13.97
N CYS A 114 -18.26 -34.08 -13.13
CA CYS A 114 -16.83 -33.91 -13.39
C CYS A 114 -15.90 -34.52 -12.34
N ASN A 115 -16.44 -35.18 -11.31
CA ASN A 115 -15.70 -35.77 -10.19
C ASN A 115 -14.78 -34.79 -9.45
N ALA A 116 -14.98 -33.48 -9.60
CA ALA A 116 -14.26 -32.47 -8.84
C ALA A 116 -14.70 -32.51 -7.37
N ALA A 117 -13.74 -32.40 -6.44
CA ALA A 117 -14.01 -32.27 -5.02
C ALA A 117 -14.57 -30.87 -4.70
N LEU A 118 -15.70 -30.81 -4.02
CA LEU A 118 -16.40 -29.59 -3.61
C LEU A 118 -16.59 -29.58 -2.10
N GLY A 119 -16.21 -28.48 -1.47
CA GLY A 119 -16.52 -28.20 -0.07
C GLY A 119 -17.92 -27.60 0.06
N ILE A 120 -18.76 -28.16 0.92
CA ILE A 120 -20.14 -27.73 1.16
C ILE A 120 -20.45 -27.62 2.66
N PRO A 121 -21.39 -26.74 3.05
CA PRO A 121 -21.91 -26.71 4.42
C PRO A 121 -22.76 -27.96 4.73
N SER A 122 -22.92 -28.28 6.01
CA SER A 122 -23.71 -29.43 6.49
C SER A 122 -25.23 -29.21 6.46
N ILE A 123 -25.69 -27.98 6.16
CA ILE A 123 -27.11 -27.65 6.01
C ILE A 123 -27.65 -28.30 4.73
N ARG A 124 -28.81 -28.95 4.84
CA ARG A 124 -29.58 -29.60 3.77
C ARG A 124 -31.05 -29.15 3.88
N PRO A 125 -31.81 -29.01 2.79
CA PRO A 125 -31.43 -29.21 1.39
C PRO A 125 -30.64 -28.02 0.81
N ILE A 126 -29.69 -28.30 -0.08
CA ILE A 126 -28.86 -27.28 -0.74
C ILE A 126 -28.76 -27.50 -2.25
N SER A 127 -28.71 -26.42 -3.01
CA SER A 127 -28.33 -26.41 -4.42
C SER A 127 -26.87 -25.98 -4.56
N VAL A 128 -26.04 -26.87 -5.13
CA VAL A 128 -24.61 -26.64 -5.31
C VAL A 128 -24.31 -26.55 -6.79
N LYS A 129 -23.67 -25.45 -7.19
CA LYS A 129 -23.15 -25.25 -8.55
C LYS A 129 -21.66 -25.55 -8.59
N CYS A 130 -21.26 -26.52 -9.41
CA CYS A 130 -19.85 -26.84 -9.56
C CYS A 130 -19.11 -25.71 -10.29
N PRO A 131 -18.00 -25.16 -9.75
CA PRO A 131 -17.23 -24.10 -10.41
C PRO A 131 -16.46 -24.61 -11.65
N VAL A 132 -16.25 -25.93 -11.79
CA VAL A 132 -15.49 -26.52 -12.91
C VAL A 132 -16.39 -26.77 -14.12
N CYS A 133 -17.55 -27.39 -13.93
CA CYS A 133 -18.44 -27.80 -15.03
C CYS A 133 -19.78 -27.06 -15.08
N MET A 134 -20.02 -26.11 -14.16
CA MET A 134 -21.27 -25.34 -14.02
C MET A 134 -22.55 -26.16 -13.83
N HIS A 135 -22.42 -27.46 -13.55
CA HIS A 135 -23.55 -28.33 -13.27
C HIS A 135 -24.15 -28.02 -11.89
N GLU A 136 -25.46 -27.94 -11.82
CA GLU A 136 -26.23 -27.68 -10.61
C GLU A 136 -26.80 -29.01 -10.10
N ALA A 137 -26.49 -29.34 -8.85
CA ALA A 137 -26.96 -30.54 -8.18
C ALA A 137 -27.60 -30.20 -6.83
N THR A 138 -28.68 -30.89 -6.48
CA THR A 138 -29.38 -30.74 -5.20
C THR A 138 -29.05 -31.91 -4.27
N PHE A 139 -28.65 -31.61 -3.04
CA PHE A 139 -28.36 -32.61 -2.02
C PHE A 139 -29.39 -32.49 -0.89
N GLU A 140 -30.08 -33.58 -0.59
CA GLU A 140 -31.18 -33.63 0.40
C GLU A 140 -30.83 -34.41 1.68
N SER A 141 -29.70 -35.13 1.74
CA SER A 141 -29.34 -36.04 2.86
C SER A 141 -27.92 -35.88 3.37
#